data_AF-W6MEX3-F1
#
_entry.id   AF-W6MEX3-F1
#
_cell.length_a   1.000
_cell.length_b   1.000
_cell.length_c   1.000
_cell.angle_alpha   90.00
_cell.angle_beta   90.00
_cell.angle_gamma   90.00
#
_symmetry.space_group_name_H-M   'P 1'
#
loop_
_entity.id
_entity.type
_entity.pdbx_description
1 polymer ?
#
loop_
_entity_poly.entity_id
_entity_poly.type
_entity_poly.pdbx_seq_one_letter_code
_entity_poly.pdbx_strand_id
1 'polypeptide(L)'
;CKNAITVPELPPAAGQCGVRNVDIVDSRIQNVEVQSYQAQFAEFPWMAILFYTNFTFKCGASLINDRWIVTGAHCVNGLKPTDLKVRLGEWKVDSYDEPGNYLDVDIEYIYSHDEFNSGNLHKDIALLQLYNAVPFQFHINVPGVYADVAYFLPWIEHIIYGTPLQASEPQTNGGQNYGKK
;
A
#
# COMPACT_ATOMS: atom_id res chain seq x y z
N CYS A 1 1.71 -8.90 -9.94
CA CYS A 1 0.27 -8.76 -10.21
C CYS A 1 -0.16 -9.96 -11.03
N LYS A 2 -0.94 -10.87 -10.46
CA LYS A 2 -1.62 -11.89 -11.26
C LYS A 2 -2.98 -11.29 -11.62
N ASN A 3 -3.21 -11.06 -12.91
CA ASN A 3 -4.45 -10.56 -13.52
C ASN A 3 -4.73 -9.06 -13.30
N ALA A 4 -4.32 -8.23 -14.28
CA ALA A 4 -4.82 -6.86 -14.39
C ALA A 4 -6.34 -6.88 -14.65
N ILE A 5 -7.11 -6.07 -13.93
CA ILE A 5 -8.55 -5.93 -14.16
C ILE A 5 -8.72 -4.97 -15.35
N THR A 6 -9.16 -5.49 -16.49
CA THR A 6 -9.48 -4.66 -17.66
C THR A 6 -10.86 -4.03 -17.48
N VAL A 7 -10.92 -2.75 -17.14
CA VAL A 7 -12.18 -1.96 -17.10
C VAL A 7 -12.27 -1.12 -18.39
N PRO A 8 -13.35 -1.24 -19.18
CA PRO A 8 -13.40 -0.69 -20.56
C PRO A 8 -13.40 0.85 -20.71
N GLU A 9 -13.49 1.62 -19.63
CA GLU A 9 -13.74 3.07 -19.68
C GLU A 9 -12.65 3.94 -19.05
N LEU A 10 -11.58 3.32 -18.54
CA LEU A 10 -10.53 4.04 -17.82
C LEU A 10 -9.33 4.37 -18.73
N PRO A 11 -8.55 5.43 -18.43
CA PRO A 11 -7.30 5.71 -19.13
C PRO A 11 -6.37 4.48 -19.10
N PRO A 12 -5.46 4.32 -20.09
CA PRO A 12 -4.74 3.07 -20.37
C PRO A 12 -4.01 2.42 -19.18
N ALA A 13 -3.74 3.17 -18.12
CA ALA A 13 -3.05 2.71 -16.92
C ALA A 13 -3.96 2.16 -15.81
N ALA A 14 -5.26 2.49 -15.77
CA ALA A 14 -6.09 2.11 -14.62
C ALA A 14 -6.34 0.59 -14.60
N GLY A 15 -6.04 -0.04 -13.47
CA GLY A 15 -6.06 -1.50 -13.35
C GLY A 15 -4.79 -2.19 -13.88
N GLN A 16 -3.87 -1.44 -14.52
CA GLN A 16 -2.49 -1.86 -14.74
C GLN A 16 -1.64 -1.50 -13.52
N CYS A 17 -0.83 -2.44 -13.06
CA CYS A 17 -0.07 -2.26 -11.85
C CYS A 17 1.34 -1.73 -12.12
N GLY A 18 1.86 -0.91 -11.20
CA GLY A 18 3.25 -0.42 -11.26
C GLY A 18 3.53 0.60 -12.33
N VAL A 19 2.47 1.21 -12.87
CA VAL A 19 2.59 2.31 -13.82
C VAL A 19 2.82 3.60 -13.04
N ARG A 20 4.07 4.06 -13.04
CA ARG A 20 4.41 5.42 -12.59
C ARG A 20 4.00 6.40 -13.69
N ASN A 21 3.28 7.45 -13.31
CA ASN A 21 2.81 8.47 -14.23
C ASN A 21 3.83 9.62 -14.32
N VAL A 22 4.62 9.68 -15.39
CA VAL A 22 5.63 10.73 -15.60
C VAL A 22 5.17 11.78 -16.62
N ASP A 23 5.70 13.00 -16.50
CA ASP A 23 5.56 14.11 -17.46
C ASP A 23 4.11 14.61 -17.71
N ILE A 24 3.26 14.54 -16.69
CA ILE A 24 1.83 14.87 -16.83
C ILE A 24 1.55 16.33 -16.56
N VAL A 25 2.29 16.91 -15.62
CA VAL A 25 2.11 18.32 -15.26
C VAL A 25 2.61 19.23 -16.40
N ASP A 26 3.67 18.83 -17.11
CA ASP A 26 4.20 19.60 -18.24
C ASP A 26 3.30 19.58 -19.50
N SER A 27 2.53 18.50 -19.69
CA SER A 27 1.75 18.28 -20.92
C SER A 27 0.25 18.57 -20.82
N ARG A 28 -0.37 18.39 -19.64
CA ARG A 28 -1.84 18.48 -19.47
C ARG A 28 -2.30 19.59 -18.51
N ILE A 29 -1.50 19.97 -17.51
CA ILE A 29 -1.91 20.93 -16.47
C ILE A 29 -1.01 22.16 -16.53
N GLN A 30 -1.43 23.18 -17.28
CA GLN A 30 -0.65 24.41 -17.42
C GLN A 30 -0.61 25.21 -16.10
N ASN A 31 0.52 25.89 -15.83
CA ASN A 31 0.76 26.80 -14.69
C ASN A 31 0.92 26.17 -13.30
N VAL A 32 1.36 24.93 -13.21
CA VAL A 32 1.71 24.32 -11.92
C VAL A 32 3.23 24.31 -11.77
N GLU A 33 3.74 25.11 -10.82
CA GLU A 33 5.14 25.05 -10.41
C GLU A 33 5.32 23.88 -9.43
N VAL A 34 5.86 22.76 -9.91
CA VAL A 34 6.25 21.62 -9.08
C VAL A 34 7.76 21.69 -8.88
N GLN A 35 8.20 21.73 -7.62
CA GLN A 35 9.64 21.71 -7.32
C GLN A 35 10.23 20.34 -7.68
N SER A 36 11.51 20.28 -8.06
CA SER A 36 12.13 19.05 -8.58
C SER A 36 12.15 17.85 -7.62
N TYR A 37 11.90 18.07 -6.33
CA TYR A 37 11.83 17.05 -5.29
C TYR A 37 10.39 16.71 -4.86
N GLN A 38 9.38 17.38 -5.42
CA GLN A 38 7.98 17.08 -5.17
C GLN A 38 7.47 16.12 -6.26
N ALA A 39 6.66 15.15 -5.85
CA ALA A 39 5.96 14.30 -6.81
C ALA A 39 4.97 15.14 -7.63
N GLN A 40 4.76 14.77 -8.88
CA GLN A 40 3.69 15.29 -9.72
C GLN A 40 2.33 14.72 -9.29
N PHE A 41 1.25 15.40 -9.68
CA PHE A 41 -0.10 14.86 -9.50
C PHE A 41 -0.20 13.46 -10.11
N ALA A 42 -0.73 12.51 -9.33
CA ALA A 42 -0.91 11.11 -9.71
C ALA A 42 0.38 10.34 -10.07
N GLU A 43 1.58 10.84 -9.77
CA GLU A 43 2.83 10.19 -10.16
C GLU A 43 2.95 8.77 -9.59
N PHE A 44 2.55 8.61 -8.33
CA PHE A 44 2.52 7.34 -7.61
C PHE A 44 1.08 7.03 -7.15
N PRO A 45 0.22 6.54 -8.05
CA PRO A 45 -1.23 6.45 -7.82
C PRO A 45 -1.63 5.40 -6.77
N TRP A 46 -0.66 4.61 -6.28
CA TRP A 46 -0.85 3.66 -5.18
C TRP A 46 -0.62 4.23 -3.80
N MET A 47 -0.11 5.47 -3.70
CA MET A 47 0.14 6.10 -2.41
C MET A 47 -1.18 6.28 -1.67
N ALA A 48 -1.18 5.83 -0.42
CA ALA A 48 -2.29 5.98 0.50
C ALA A 48 -1.82 6.68 1.77
N ILE A 49 -2.67 7.52 2.33
CA ILE A 49 -2.45 8.15 3.63
C ILE A 49 -3.33 7.43 4.64
N LEU A 50 -2.73 7.01 5.76
CA LEU A 50 -3.45 6.54 6.91
C LEU A 50 -3.65 7.70 7.88
N PHE A 51 -4.90 8.00 8.20
CA PHE A 51 -5.30 9.00 9.16
C PHE A 51 -5.95 8.36 10.38
N TYR A 52 -5.85 9.02 11.53
CA TYR A 52 -6.86 8.85 12.57
C TYR A 52 -8.22 9.39 12.08
N THR A 53 -9.33 8.97 12.67
CA THR A 53 -10.68 9.44 12.26
C THR A 53 -10.90 10.95 12.36
N ASN A 54 -10.07 11.65 13.15
CA ASN A 54 -10.04 13.12 13.21
C ASN A 54 -9.15 13.77 12.12
N PHE A 55 -8.75 13.00 11.09
CA PHE A 55 -7.87 13.42 9.99
C PHE A 55 -6.44 13.86 10.40
N THR A 56 -5.98 13.45 11.58
CA THR A 56 -4.56 13.63 11.95
C THR A 56 -3.70 12.56 11.27
N PHE A 57 -2.64 12.98 10.56
CA PHE A 57 -1.73 12.07 9.86
C PHE A 57 -1.16 11.00 10.80
N LYS A 58 -1.23 9.73 10.38
CA LYS A 58 -0.69 8.60 11.12
C LYS A 58 0.51 7.97 10.42
N CYS A 59 0.34 7.50 9.18
CA CYS A 59 1.38 6.80 8.43
C CYS A 59 1.13 6.91 6.91
N GLY A 60 2.15 6.56 6.13
CA GLY A 60 1.98 6.18 4.72
C GLY A 60 1.52 4.72 4.58
N ALA A 61 0.90 4.42 3.45
CA ALA A 61 0.46 3.09 3.08
C ALA A 61 0.40 2.95 1.54
N SER A 62 0.06 1.76 1.05
CA SER A 62 -0.08 1.53 -0.40
C SER A 62 -1.27 0.65 -0.75
N LEU A 63 -2.01 1.03 -1.80
CA LEU A 63 -3.12 0.26 -2.36
C LEU A 63 -2.61 -0.93 -3.15
N ILE A 64 -2.99 -2.16 -2.80
CA ILE A 64 -2.39 -3.37 -3.41
C ILE A 64 -3.35 -4.11 -4.36
N ASN A 65 -4.65 -3.88 -4.18
CA ASN A 65 -5.76 -4.21 -5.09
C ASN A 65 -6.93 -3.25 -4.80
N ASP A 66 -8.10 -3.49 -5.36
CA ASP A 66 -9.29 -2.63 -5.18
C ASP A 66 -9.88 -2.64 -3.76
N ARG A 67 -9.40 -3.48 -2.83
CA ARG A 67 -9.96 -3.61 -1.49
C ARG A 67 -8.93 -3.71 -0.37
N TRP A 68 -7.64 -3.75 -0.69
CA TRP A 68 -6.59 -4.01 0.29
C TRP A 68 -5.49 -2.96 0.25
N ILE A 69 -5.06 -2.58 1.45
CA ILE A 69 -3.95 -1.66 1.71
C ILE A 69 -2.84 -2.43 2.44
N VAL A 70 -1.58 -2.15 2.12
CA VAL A 70 -0.42 -2.58 2.92
C VAL A 70 0.19 -1.38 3.64
N THR A 71 0.61 -1.59 4.89
CA THR A 71 1.32 -0.61 5.72
C THR A 71 2.22 -1.34 6.74
N GLY A 72 2.89 -0.62 7.62
CA GLY A 72 3.65 -1.20 8.73
C GLY A 72 2.72 -1.68 9.85
N ALA A 73 3.06 -2.79 10.51
CA ALA A 73 2.33 -3.25 11.70
C ALA A 73 2.42 -2.22 12.85
N HIS A 74 3.55 -1.53 12.99
CA HIS A 74 3.71 -0.47 13.98
C HIS A 74 2.75 0.70 13.76
N CYS A 75 2.28 0.92 12.51
CA CYS A 75 1.32 1.98 12.20
C CYS A 75 -0.08 1.69 12.79
N VAL A 76 -0.42 0.42 12.97
CA VAL A 76 -1.75 -0.03 13.40
C VAL A 76 -1.74 -0.74 14.76
N ASN A 77 -0.58 -0.88 15.38
CA ASN A 77 -0.42 -1.57 16.65
C ASN A 77 -1.30 -0.95 17.75
N GLY A 78 -2.17 -1.76 18.35
CA GLY A 78 -3.10 -1.34 19.41
C GLY A 78 -4.29 -0.50 18.93
N LEU A 79 -4.50 -0.33 17.62
CA LEU A 79 -5.61 0.42 17.04
C LEU A 79 -6.70 -0.51 16.52
N LYS A 80 -7.94 -0.02 16.52
CA LYS A 80 -9.10 -0.68 15.92
C LYS A 80 -9.36 -0.13 14.50
N PRO A 81 -10.07 -0.87 13.63
CA PRO A 81 -10.49 -0.35 12.32
C PRO A 81 -11.20 1.01 12.41
N THR A 82 -12.05 1.19 13.42
CA THR A 82 -12.80 2.43 13.67
C THR A 82 -11.96 3.62 14.14
N ASP A 83 -10.69 3.40 14.48
CA ASP A 83 -9.79 4.49 14.90
C ASP A 83 -9.10 5.15 13.71
N LEU A 84 -9.22 4.55 12.51
CA LEU A 84 -8.43 4.85 11.34
C LEU A 84 -9.30 5.07 10.09
N LYS A 85 -8.74 5.81 9.12
CA LYS A 85 -9.31 6.07 7.81
C LYS A 85 -8.19 6.08 6.77
N VAL A 86 -8.47 5.58 5.57
CA VAL A 86 -7.52 5.60 4.46
C VAL A 86 -7.93 6.67 3.46
N ARG A 87 -6.98 7.51 3.03
CA ARG A 87 -7.16 8.41 1.90
C ARG A 87 -6.34 7.96 0.70
N LEU A 88 -6.96 7.90 -0.46
CA LEU A 88 -6.35 7.56 -1.74
C LEU A 88 -6.44 8.73 -2.72
N GLY A 89 -5.48 8.83 -3.64
CA GLY A 89 -5.50 9.83 -4.72
C GLY A 89 -5.20 11.27 -4.29
N GLU A 90 -4.78 11.48 -3.05
CA GLU A 90 -4.34 12.79 -2.55
C GLU A 90 -2.99 13.19 -3.16
N TRP A 91 -2.79 14.48 -3.41
CA TRP A 91 -1.48 15.01 -3.82
C TRP A 91 -0.97 16.13 -2.89
N LYS A 92 -1.85 17.02 -2.42
CA LYS A 92 -1.55 18.17 -1.57
C LYS A 92 -2.54 18.21 -0.40
N VAL A 93 -2.11 17.66 0.74
CA VAL A 93 -2.94 17.54 1.95
C VAL A 93 -3.47 18.88 2.48
N ASP A 94 -2.82 19.99 2.15
CA ASP A 94 -3.16 21.35 2.57
C ASP A 94 -3.96 22.16 1.51
N SER A 95 -4.32 21.53 0.38
CA SER A 95 -5.04 22.17 -0.73
C SER A 95 -6.17 21.28 -1.25
N TYR A 96 -7.25 21.92 -1.72
CA TYR A 96 -8.35 21.23 -2.39
C TYR A 96 -8.41 21.52 -3.90
N ASP A 97 -7.50 22.37 -4.40
CA ASP A 97 -7.41 22.73 -5.81
C ASP A 97 -6.53 21.70 -6.55
N GLU A 98 -7.12 20.53 -6.82
CA GLU A 98 -6.45 19.41 -7.46
C GLU A 98 -7.22 18.92 -8.70
N PRO A 99 -6.52 18.38 -9.73
CA PRO A 99 -7.17 17.87 -10.93
C PRO A 99 -8.12 16.68 -10.71
N GLY A 100 -7.98 15.96 -9.59
CA GLY A 100 -8.83 14.84 -9.21
C GLY A 100 -9.10 14.85 -7.72
N ASN A 101 -10.29 14.38 -7.35
CA ASN A 101 -10.69 14.31 -5.93
C ASN A 101 -10.00 13.12 -5.24
N TYR A 102 -9.53 13.33 -4.02
CA TYR A 102 -9.17 12.22 -3.14
C TYR A 102 -10.40 11.38 -2.75
N LEU A 103 -10.15 10.17 -2.27
CA LEU A 103 -11.17 9.26 -1.75
C LEU A 103 -10.83 8.82 -0.33
N ASP A 104 -11.71 9.14 0.62
CA ASP A 104 -11.65 8.66 1.99
C ASP A 104 -12.46 7.36 2.15
N VAL A 105 -11.84 6.33 2.70
CA VAL A 105 -12.41 4.98 2.83
C VAL A 105 -12.23 4.46 4.25
N ASP A 106 -13.29 3.87 4.81
CA ASP A 106 -13.24 3.23 6.11
C ASP A 106 -12.60 1.84 6.03
N ILE A 107 -12.00 1.41 7.13
CA ILE A 107 -11.35 0.10 7.25
C ILE A 107 -12.33 -0.87 7.92
N GLU A 108 -12.50 -2.05 7.33
CA GLU A 108 -13.30 -3.13 7.91
C GLU A 108 -12.45 -3.99 8.86
N TYR A 109 -11.26 -4.41 8.39
CA TYR A 109 -10.37 -5.28 9.17
C TYR A 109 -8.91 -4.83 9.11
N ILE A 110 -8.20 -5.11 10.20
CA ILE A 110 -6.75 -4.92 10.33
C ILE A 110 -6.12 -6.28 10.61
N TYR A 111 -5.11 -6.63 9.81
CA TYR A 111 -4.32 -7.86 9.94
C TYR A 111 -2.85 -7.48 10.12
N SER A 112 -2.35 -7.55 11.34
CA SER A 112 -0.90 -7.45 11.59
C SER A 112 -0.26 -8.83 11.43
N HIS A 113 0.99 -8.89 10.97
CA HIS A 113 1.72 -10.15 10.94
C HIS A 113 1.83 -10.76 12.34
N ASP A 114 1.56 -12.07 12.49
CA ASP A 114 1.45 -12.74 13.81
C ASP A 114 2.74 -12.66 14.63
N GLU A 115 3.89 -12.72 13.97
CA GLU A 115 5.22 -12.58 14.58
C GLU A 115 5.72 -11.12 14.67
N PHE A 116 4.84 -10.12 14.48
CA PHE A 116 5.24 -8.73 14.65
C PHE A 116 5.72 -8.47 16.08
N ASN A 117 6.89 -7.84 16.21
CA ASN A 117 7.44 -7.44 17.51
C ASN A 117 7.72 -5.94 17.53
N SER A 118 6.94 -5.21 18.33
CA SER A 118 7.06 -3.76 18.45
C SER A 118 8.36 -3.27 19.09
N GLY A 119 9.09 -4.13 19.81
CA GLY A 119 10.35 -3.78 20.45
C GLY A 119 11.53 -3.65 19.49
N ASN A 120 11.50 -4.38 18.36
CA ASN A 120 12.58 -4.38 17.37
C ASN A 120 12.09 -4.27 15.91
N LEU A 121 10.79 -4.03 15.70
CA LEU A 121 10.13 -3.95 14.40
C LEU A 121 10.30 -5.23 13.56
N HIS A 122 10.49 -6.38 14.21
CA HIS A 122 10.51 -7.66 13.51
C HIS A 122 9.14 -7.90 12.86
N LYS A 123 9.14 -8.30 11.58
CA LYS A 123 7.94 -8.52 10.73
C LYS A 123 6.91 -7.39 10.82
N ASP A 124 7.41 -6.17 10.63
CA ASP A 124 6.62 -4.94 10.64
C ASP A 124 5.81 -4.76 9.35
N ILE A 125 4.75 -5.57 9.20
CA ILE A 125 3.80 -5.48 8.08
C ILE A 125 2.37 -5.72 8.56
N ALA A 126 1.45 -4.93 8.03
CA ALA A 126 0.02 -5.13 8.20
C ALA A 126 -0.74 -4.93 6.89
N LEU A 127 -1.87 -5.64 6.79
CA LEU A 127 -2.86 -5.48 5.75
C LEU A 127 -4.13 -4.87 6.32
N LEU A 128 -4.70 -3.91 5.62
CA LEU A 128 -6.00 -3.31 5.95
C LEU A 128 -6.98 -3.70 4.85
N GLN A 129 -8.09 -4.32 5.23
CA GLN A 129 -9.20 -4.55 4.32
C GLN A 129 -10.14 -3.36 4.36
N LEU A 130 -10.37 -2.74 3.20
CA LEU A 130 -11.30 -1.63 3.05
C LEU A 130 -12.75 -2.10 3.13
N TYR A 131 -13.62 -1.27 3.70
CA TYR A 131 -15.05 -1.55 3.82
C TYR A 131 -15.71 -1.74 2.45
N ASN A 132 -15.41 -0.82 1.52
CA ASN A 132 -15.87 -0.86 0.14
C ASN A 132 -14.69 -1.05 -0.80
N ALA A 133 -14.94 -1.72 -1.94
CA ALA A 133 -13.97 -1.71 -3.03
C ALA A 133 -13.86 -0.29 -3.61
N VAL A 134 -12.66 0.11 -4.01
CA VAL A 134 -12.38 1.43 -4.56
C VAL A 134 -12.28 1.36 -6.08
N PRO A 135 -12.87 2.33 -6.81
CA PRO A 135 -12.69 2.40 -8.26
C PRO A 135 -11.26 2.79 -8.58
N PHE A 136 -10.61 2.07 -9.50
CA PHE A 136 -9.35 2.54 -10.06
C PHE A 136 -9.59 3.79 -10.89
N GLN A 137 -8.71 4.77 -10.70
CA GLN A 137 -8.70 6.04 -11.41
C GLN A 137 -7.27 6.38 -11.81
N PHE A 138 -7.11 7.44 -12.59
CA PHE A 138 -5.79 7.88 -13.04
C PHE A 138 -4.80 8.11 -11.87
N HIS A 139 -5.32 8.66 -10.77
CA HIS A 139 -4.60 8.96 -9.52
C HIS A 139 -4.84 7.93 -8.40
N ILE A 140 -5.60 6.85 -8.64
CA ILE A 140 -5.86 5.77 -7.67
C ILE A 140 -5.64 4.43 -8.38
N ASN A 141 -4.51 3.77 -8.11
CA ASN A 141 -4.15 2.54 -8.79
C ASN A 141 -3.20 1.69 -7.93
N VAL A 142 -2.79 0.53 -8.42
CA VAL A 142 -1.96 -0.42 -7.66
C VAL A 142 -0.50 -0.39 -8.11
N PRO A 143 0.48 -0.60 -7.22
CA PRO A 143 1.89 -0.62 -7.57
C PRO A 143 2.25 -1.95 -8.24
N GLY A 144 3.47 -1.99 -8.76
CA GLY A 144 4.04 -3.17 -9.36
C GLY A 144 4.44 -4.19 -8.30
N VAL A 145 5.25 -5.18 -8.70
CA VAL A 145 5.84 -6.12 -7.74
C VAL A 145 6.70 -5.35 -6.74
N TYR A 146 6.38 -5.53 -5.46
CA TYR A 146 7.17 -5.02 -4.36
C TYR A 146 8.44 -5.85 -4.19
N ALA A 147 9.63 -5.27 -4.36
CA ALA A 147 10.87 -5.99 -4.05
C ALA A 147 11.00 -6.27 -2.54
N ASP A 148 10.54 -5.34 -1.70
CA ASP A 148 10.75 -5.38 -0.24
C ASP A 148 9.61 -6.09 0.50
N VAL A 149 8.44 -6.17 -0.13
CA VAL A 149 7.28 -6.92 0.38
C VAL A 149 7.24 -8.34 -0.20
N ALA A 150 8.16 -8.67 -1.12
CA ALA A 150 8.28 -10.00 -1.73
C ALA A 150 8.42 -11.11 -0.66
N TYR A 151 9.16 -10.83 0.41
CA TYR A 151 9.35 -11.73 1.54
C TYR A 151 8.04 -12.12 2.22
N PHE A 152 7.07 -11.20 2.27
CA PHE A 152 5.78 -11.42 2.92
C PHE A 152 4.71 -11.97 1.96
N LEU A 153 5.03 -12.21 0.68
CA LEU A 153 4.04 -12.66 -0.31
C LEU A 153 3.26 -13.92 0.12
N PRO A 154 3.88 -14.97 0.68
CA PRO A 154 3.11 -16.13 1.13
C PRO A 154 2.07 -15.78 2.21
N TRP A 155 2.44 -14.91 3.16
CA TRP A 155 1.55 -14.44 4.21
C TRP A 155 0.44 -13.54 3.64
N ILE A 156 0.78 -12.63 2.74
CA ILE A 156 -0.20 -11.76 2.07
C ILE A 156 -1.20 -12.58 1.25
N GLU A 157 -0.73 -13.54 0.44
CA GLU A 157 -1.61 -14.39 -0.36
C GLU A 157 -2.51 -15.25 0.54
N HIS A 158 -2.01 -15.72 1.68
CA HIS A 158 -2.82 -16.45 2.67
C HIS A 158 -3.96 -15.59 3.22
N ILE A 159 -3.67 -14.36 3.67
CA ILE A 159 -4.68 -13.46 4.22
C ILE A 159 -5.71 -13.05 3.17
N ILE A 160 -5.27 -12.71 1.95
CA ILE A 160 -6.16 -12.17 0.91
C ILE A 160 -6.95 -13.27 0.20
N TYR A 161 -6.33 -14.41 -0.09
CA TYR A 161 -6.90 -15.45 -0.95
C TYR A 161 -7.13 -16.79 -0.24
N GLY A 162 -6.75 -16.92 1.03
CA GLY A 162 -6.85 -18.18 1.77
C GLY A 162 -5.90 -19.26 1.26
N THR A 163 -4.83 -18.91 0.54
CA THR A 163 -3.85 -19.90 0.08
C THR A 163 -3.18 -20.58 1.27
N PRO A 164 -2.81 -21.87 1.21
CA PRO A 164 -2.07 -22.50 2.29
C PRO A 164 -0.72 -21.78 2.48
N LEU A 165 -0.39 -21.43 3.73
CA LEU A 165 0.95 -21.00 4.07
C LEU A 165 1.89 -22.16 3.72
N GLN A 166 2.76 -21.97 2.72
CA GLN A 166 3.86 -22.90 2.52
C GLN A 166 4.69 -22.88 3.81
N ALA A 167 4.86 -24.05 4.44
CA ALA A 167 5.76 -24.17 5.57
C ALA A 167 7.12 -23.59 5.14
N SER A 168 7.65 -22.65 5.91
CA SER A 168 9.03 -22.20 5.73
C SER A 168 9.91 -23.43 5.61
N GLU A 169 10.70 -23.53 4.54
CA GLU A 169 11.69 -24.60 4.43
C GLU A 169 12.47 -24.72 5.76
N PRO A 170 12.68 -25.93 6.29
CA PRO A 170 13.48 -26.09 7.48
C PRO A 170 14.86 -25.48 7.19
N GLN A 171 15.31 -24.58 8.07
CA GLN A 171 16.69 -24.13 8.10
C GLN A 171 17.57 -25.38 8.24
N THR A 172 18.17 -25.83 7.15
CA THR A 172 19.10 -26.96 7.17
C THR A 172 20.30 -26.55 8.00
N ASN A 173 20.47 -27.23 9.13
CA ASN A 173 21.59 -27.14 10.06
C ASN A 173 22.95 -27.06 9.35
N GLY A 174 23.58 -25.89 9.40
CA GLY A 174 25.03 -25.78 9.27
C GLY A 174 25.67 -26.14 10.61
N GLY A 175 25.96 -27.42 10.83
CA GLY A 175 26.67 -27.88 12.02
C GLY A 175 28.05 -27.24 12.12
N GLN A 176 28.26 -26.36 13.10
CA GLN A 176 29.59 -25.95 13.52
C GLN A 176 30.13 -26.96 14.54
N ASN A 177 31.03 -27.82 14.07
CA ASN A 177 31.98 -28.55 14.92
C ASN A 177 32.89 -27.54 15.61
N TYR A 178 32.67 -27.26 16.90
CA TYR A 178 33.73 -26.73 17.75
C TYR A 178 34.65 -27.88 18.17
N GLY A 179 35.72 -28.04 17.39
CA GLY A 179 36.85 -28.89 17.76
C GLY A 179 37.52 -28.35 19.02
N LYS A 180 37.59 -29.20 20.04
CA LYS A 180 38.51 -29.05 21.17
C LYS A 180 39.96 -29.05 20.65
N LYS A 181 40.74 -28.04 21.06
CA LYS A 181 42.13 -28.16 21.50
C LYS A 181 42.53 -26.88 22.23
#